data_AF-A0A7Y0H5B7-F1
#
_entry.id   AF-A0A7Y0H5B7-F1
#
_cell.length_a   1.000
_cell.length_b   1.000
_cell.length_c   1.000
_cell.angle_alpha   90.00
_cell.angle_beta   90.00
_cell.angle_gamma   90.00
#
_symmetry.space_group_name_H-M   'P 1'
#
loop_
_entity.id
_entity.type
_entity.pdbx_description
1 polymer ?
#
loop_
_entity_poly.entity_id
_entity_poly.type
_entity_poly.pdbx_seq_one_letter_code
_entity_poly.pdbx_strand_id
1 'polypeptide(L)'
;MELTTVWFILIAVLWTGYFVLEGFDFGVGMLMPVLGRGGDEHGEVRKRLLLNTIGPVWDGNEVWLLTAGGATFAAFPHWYATMFSGLYLPLLIILVALIVRALGFDYRGKVDDPTWRKRWDIAIFLGSAVPALLWGVALTNVVMGLPINADKEYTGNLFTLLNPVGLLGGLTTVALFLTHGAIYIALKTDGDVRHEARQLSIKVGAVAAVLAVILLVTINVSTGSAASWAAAAVAAVALLAG
;
A
#
# COMPACT_ATOMS: atom_id res chain seq x y z
N MET A 1 1.92 -32.50 -1.64
CA MET A 1 2.16 -31.10 -1.28
C MET A 1 2.09 -31.03 0.23
N GLU A 2 3.16 -30.59 0.90
CA GLU A 2 3.20 -30.52 2.36
C GLU A 2 2.22 -29.46 2.89
N LEU A 3 1.67 -29.69 4.09
CA LEU A 3 0.73 -28.75 4.73
C LEU A 3 1.35 -27.36 4.92
N THR A 4 2.65 -27.32 5.20
CA THR A 4 3.43 -26.07 5.29
C THR A 4 3.45 -25.30 3.97
N THR A 5 3.61 -25.99 2.83
CA THR A 5 3.55 -25.36 1.51
C THR A 5 2.15 -24.81 1.21
N VAL A 6 1.10 -25.55 1.56
CA VAL A 6 -0.29 -25.08 1.38
C VAL A 6 -0.53 -23.80 2.18
N TRP A 7 -0.15 -23.78 3.46
CA TRP A 7 -0.32 -22.59 4.31
C TRP A 7 0.52 -21.40 3.83
N PHE A 8 1.74 -21.65 3.35
CA PHE A 8 2.56 -20.59 2.77
C PHE A 8 1.88 -19.95 1.54
N ILE A 9 1.32 -20.77 0.65
CA ILE A 9 0.56 -20.28 -0.52
C ILE A 9 -0.68 -19.49 -0.06
N LEU A 10 -1.43 -19.99 0.92
CA LEU A 10 -2.61 -19.29 1.44
C LEU A 10 -2.25 -17.92 2.04
N ILE A 11 -1.16 -17.83 2.80
CA ILE A 11 -0.67 -16.56 3.36
C ILE A 11 -0.28 -15.61 2.22
N ALA A 12 0.41 -16.10 1.19
CA ALA A 12 0.76 -15.29 0.02
C ALA A 12 -0.50 -14.75 -0.69
N VAL A 13 -1.56 -15.57 -0.81
CA VAL A 13 -2.86 -15.15 -1.37
C VAL A 13 -3.52 -14.10 -0.50
N LEU A 14 -3.51 -14.26 0.84
CA LEU A 14 -4.10 -13.29 1.77
C LEU A 14 -3.39 -11.93 1.70
N TRP A 15 -2.05 -11.91 1.72
CA TRP A 15 -1.28 -10.68 1.56
C TRP A 15 -1.46 -10.05 0.20
N THR A 16 -1.49 -10.85 -0.88
CA THR A 16 -1.76 -10.34 -2.24
C THR A 16 -3.16 -9.74 -2.31
N GLY A 17 -4.16 -10.41 -1.75
CA GLY A 17 -5.53 -9.91 -1.67
C GLY A 17 -5.61 -8.59 -0.91
N TYR A 18 -4.93 -8.48 0.24
CA TYR A 18 -4.82 -7.22 0.98
C TYR A 18 -4.21 -6.11 0.11
N PHE A 19 -3.05 -6.32 -0.52
CA PHE A 19 -2.42 -5.27 -1.33
C PHE A 19 -3.20 -4.91 -2.60
N VAL A 20 -3.96 -5.84 -3.16
CA VAL A 20 -4.86 -5.55 -4.27
C VAL A 20 -6.04 -4.71 -3.78
N LEU A 21 -6.74 -5.16 -2.73
CA LEU A 21 -7.96 -4.51 -2.25
C LEU A 21 -7.67 -3.18 -1.56
N GLU A 22 -6.75 -3.18 -0.61
CA GLU A 22 -6.37 -1.96 0.12
C GLU A 22 -5.54 -1.01 -0.75
N GLY A 23 -4.86 -1.53 -1.77
CA GLY A 23 -4.01 -0.74 -2.64
C GLY A 23 -4.77 0.37 -3.37
N PHE A 24 -6.01 0.12 -3.80
CA PHE A 24 -6.82 1.18 -4.41
C PHE A 24 -7.36 2.16 -3.36
N ASP A 25 -7.68 1.72 -2.13
CA ASP A 25 -8.13 2.61 -1.06
C ASP A 25 -7.03 3.59 -0.65
N PHE A 26 -5.80 3.10 -0.47
CA PHE A 26 -4.62 3.96 -0.28
C PHE A 26 -4.46 4.92 -1.46
N GLY A 27 -4.60 4.41 -2.68
CA GLY A 27 -4.54 5.22 -3.89
C GLY A 27 -5.57 6.36 -3.90
N VAL A 28 -6.84 6.08 -3.60
CA VAL A 28 -7.91 7.09 -3.54
C VAL A 28 -7.62 8.13 -2.46
N GLY A 29 -7.21 7.70 -1.26
CA GLY A 29 -6.87 8.60 -0.17
C GLY A 29 -5.69 9.52 -0.50
N MET A 30 -4.65 9.00 -1.15
CA MET A 30 -3.51 9.80 -1.62
C MET A 30 -3.87 10.75 -2.76
N LEU A 31 -4.83 10.39 -3.61
CA LEU A 31 -5.24 11.19 -4.76
C LEU A 31 -6.24 12.29 -4.43
N MET A 32 -6.82 12.32 -3.22
CA MET A 32 -7.78 13.36 -2.83
C MET A 32 -7.28 14.80 -3.04
N PRO A 33 -6.04 15.19 -2.68
CA PRO A 33 -5.57 16.55 -2.91
C PRO A 33 -5.41 16.90 -4.40
N VAL A 34 -5.24 15.89 -5.25
CA VAL A 34 -4.97 16.05 -6.69
C VAL A 34 -6.27 16.03 -7.50
N LEU A 35 -7.10 15.01 -7.31
CA LEU A 35 -8.36 14.84 -8.04
C LEU A 35 -9.56 15.51 -7.34
N GLY A 36 -9.41 15.89 -6.08
CA GLY A 36 -10.36 16.72 -5.33
C GLY A 36 -10.02 18.21 -5.35
N ARG A 37 -9.12 18.63 -6.25
CA ARG A 37 -8.76 20.04 -6.43
C ARG A 37 -9.92 20.86 -6.99
N GLY A 38 -9.95 22.13 -6.64
CA GLY A 38 -11.00 23.09 -7.00
C GLY A 38 -11.28 24.01 -5.81
N GLY A 39 -11.46 25.31 -6.06
CA GLY A 39 -11.92 26.23 -5.02
C GLY A 39 -13.36 25.92 -4.59
N ASP A 40 -13.72 26.39 -3.40
CA ASP A 40 -15.10 26.47 -2.91
C ASP A 40 -15.86 25.11 -2.90
N GLU A 41 -17.13 25.13 -3.29
CA GLU A 41 -18.06 23.99 -3.24
C GLU A 41 -17.68 22.87 -4.22
N HIS A 42 -17.14 23.21 -5.39
CA HIS A 42 -16.76 22.23 -6.41
C HIS A 42 -15.67 21.26 -5.94
N GLY A 43 -14.64 21.77 -5.25
CA GLY A 43 -13.59 20.92 -4.68
C GLY A 43 -14.13 19.95 -3.63
N GLU A 44 -15.05 20.42 -2.77
CA GLU A 44 -15.68 19.58 -1.75
C GLU A 44 -16.59 18.49 -2.34
N VAL A 45 -17.34 18.80 -3.39
CA VAL A 45 -18.13 17.81 -4.14
C VAL A 45 -17.22 16.72 -4.71
N ARG A 46 -16.09 17.11 -5.34
CA ARG A 46 -15.12 16.15 -5.89
C ARG A 46 -14.51 15.27 -4.80
N LYS A 47 -14.05 15.82 -3.67
CA LYS A 47 -13.49 15.03 -2.56
C LYS A 47 -14.51 14.05 -1.97
N ARG A 48 -15.76 14.49 -1.77
CA ARG A 48 -16.85 13.60 -1.31
C ARG A 48 -17.12 12.48 -2.30
N LEU A 49 -17.16 12.79 -3.60
CA LEU A 49 -17.30 11.79 -4.65
C LEU A 49 -16.21 10.71 -4.55
N LEU A 50 -14.94 11.12 -4.42
CA LEU A 50 -13.81 10.19 -4.27
C LEU A 50 -13.98 9.28 -3.05
N LEU A 51 -14.27 9.84 -1.87
CA LEU A 51 -14.47 9.06 -0.65
C LEU A 51 -15.66 8.09 -0.75
N ASN A 52 -16.74 8.51 -1.39
CA ASN A 52 -17.91 7.66 -1.59
C ASN A 52 -17.63 6.46 -2.52
N THR A 53 -16.58 6.51 -3.37
CA THR A 53 -16.20 5.35 -4.19
C THR A 53 -15.66 4.18 -3.36
N ILE A 54 -15.05 4.46 -2.21
CA ILE A 54 -14.43 3.45 -1.32
C ILE A 54 -15.23 3.22 -0.03
N GLY A 55 -16.12 4.15 0.33
CA GLY A 55 -16.95 4.09 1.55
C GLY A 55 -17.59 2.72 1.86
N PRO A 56 -18.19 2.01 0.88
CA PRO A 56 -18.82 0.72 1.13
C PRO A 56 -17.87 -0.48 1.29
N VAL A 57 -16.58 -0.33 0.98
CA VAL A 57 -15.65 -1.48 0.84
C VAL A 57 -14.40 -1.39 1.71
N TRP A 58 -13.94 -0.20 2.10
CA TRP A 58 -12.63 -0.01 2.76
C TRP A 58 -12.50 -0.80 4.07
N ASP A 59 -13.54 -0.82 4.90
CA ASP A 59 -13.51 -1.54 6.18
C ASP A 59 -13.41 -3.06 5.96
N GLY A 60 -14.03 -3.57 4.89
CA GLY A 60 -13.90 -4.97 4.49
C GLY A 60 -12.53 -5.32 3.92
N ASN A 61 -11.84 -4.37 3.28
CA ASN A 61 -10.51 -4.57 2.74
C ASN A 61 -9.46 -4.72 3.87
N GLU A 62 -9.61 -3.96 4.97
CA GLU A 62 -8.75 -4.05 6.15
C GLU A 62 -8.83 -5.42 6.85
N VAL A 63 -9.97 -6.13 6.73
CA VAL A 63 -10.11 -7.49 7.27
C VAL A 63 -9.11 -8.47 6.64
N TRP A 64 -8.67 -8.21 5.40
CA TRP A 64 -7.63 -9.02 4.76
C TRP A 64 -6.29 -8.91 5.48
N LEU A 65 -5.93 -7.72 5.99
CA LEU A 65 -4.73 -7.54 6.80
C LEU A 65 -4.82 -8.36 8.09
N LEU A 66 -5.95 -8.27 8.79
CA LEU A 66 -6.18 -9.01 10.03
C LEU A 66 -6.10 -10.52 9.80
N THR A 67 -6.70 -10.99 8.70
CA THR A 67 -6.69 -12.41 8.32
C THR A 67 -5.30 -12.87 7.91
N ALA A 68 -4.56 -12.08 7.13
CA ALA A 68 -3.18 -12.38 6.74
C ALA A 68 -2.25 -12.46 7.96
N GLY A 69 -2.36 -11.50 8.88
CA GLY A 69 -1.62 -11.50 10.14
C GLY A 69 -1.98 -12.69 11.03
N GLY A 70 -3.27 -12.95 11.22
CA GLY A 70 -3.77 -14.08 12.02
C GLY A 70 -3.40 -15.44 11.45
N ALA A 71 -3.49 -15.62 10.12
CA ALA A 71 -3.06 -16.84 9.45
C ALA A 71 -1.54 -17.06 9.58
N THR A 72 -0.74 -15.98 9.49
CA THR A 72 0.71 -16.04 9.71
C THR A 72 1.03 -16.48 11.14
N PHE A 73 0.34 -15.93 12.14
CA PHE A 73 0.46 -16.34 13.54
C PHE A 73 0.10 -17.81 13.75
N ALA A 74 -1.01 -18.27 13.19
CA ALA A 74 -1.50 -19.63 13.36
C ALA A 74 -0.62 -20.69 12.67
N ALA A 75 -0.17 -20.42 11.43
CA ALA A 75 0.59 -21.38 10.65
C ALA A 75 2.11 -21.31 10.92
N PHE A 76 2.66 -20.12 11.19
CA PHE A 76 4.10 -19.88 11.35
C PHE A 76 4.39 -18.91 12.52
N PRO A 77 4.18 -19.33 13.78
CA PRO A 77 4.26 -18.45 14.94
C PRO A 77 5.63 -17.82 15.14
N HIS A 78 6.72 -18.52 14.81
CA HIS A 78 8.07 -17.94 14.89
C HIS A 78 8.31 -16.86 13.83
N TRP A 79 7.80 -17.05 12.61
CA TRP A 79 7.88 -16.02 11.57
C TRP A 79 7.09 -14.78 12.00
N TYR A 80 5.87 -14.97 12.50
CA TYR A 80 5.06 -13.89 13.05
C TYR A 80 5.82 -13.13 14.16
N ALA A 81 6.34 -13.84 15.16
CA ALA A 81 7.00 -13.23 16.31
C ALA A 81 8.22 -12.39 15.89
N THR A 82 9.11 -12.94 15.06
CA THR A 82 10.32 -12.24 14.60
C THR A 82 9.99 -11.07 13.68
N MET A 83 9.00 -11.22 12.79
CA MET A 83 8.60 -10.14 11.88
C MET A 83 7.99 -8.97 12.65
N PHE A 84 7.05 -9.24 13.57
CA PHE A 84 6.39 -8.18 14.33
C PHE A 84 7.30 -7.53 15.37
N SER A 85 8.25 -8.27 15.97
CA SER A 85 9.23 -7.68 16.87
C SER A 85 10.28 -6.84 16.12
N GLY A 86 10.80 -7.35 15.00
CA GLY A 86 11.81 -6.64 14.20
C GLY A 86 11.26 -5.42 13.47
N LEU A 87 10.01 -5.47 13.03
CA LEU A 87 9.33 -4.36 12.36
C LEU A 87 8.40 -3.60 13.32
N TYR A 88 8.61 -3.67 14.63
CA TYR A 88 7.72 -3.09 15.64
C TYR A 88 7.36 -1.63 15.35
N LEU A 89 8.37 -0.76 15.20
CA LEU A 89 8.13 0.67 15.01
C LEU A 89 7.46 1.00 13.67
N PRO A 90 7.89 0.45 12.51
CA PRO A 90 7.15 0.58 11.26
C PRO A 90 5.68 0.12 11.35
N LEU A 91 5.44 -1.07 11.92
CA LEU A 91 4.10 -1.63 12.04
C LEU A 91 3.21 -0.81 12.97
N LEU A 92 3.77 -0.26 14.04
CA LEU A 92 3.07 0.67 14.93
C LEU A 92 2.66 1.96 14.19
N ILE A 93 3.56 2.52 13.38
CA ILE A 93 3.26 3.71 12.58
C ILE A 93 2.16 3.40 11.56
N ILE A 94 2.23 2.24 10.89
CA ILE A 94 1.18 1.77 9.99
C ILE A 94 -0.15 1.68 10.75
N LEU A 95 -0.19 0.99 11.89
CA LEU A 95 -1.40 0.83 12.68
C LEU A 95 -2.05 2.17 13.05
N VAL A 96 -1.26 3.11 13.59
CA VAL A 96 -1.76 4.44 13.95
C VAL A 96 -2.26 5.19 12.72
N ALA A 97 -1.56 5.10 11.59
CA ALA A 97 -1.98 5.72 10.34
C ALA A 97 -3.30 5.15 9.82
N LEU A 98 -3.52 3.83 9.90
CA LEU A 98 -4.77 3.17 9.53
C LEU A 98 -5.92 3.59 10.46
N ILE A 99 -5.69 3.67 11.78
CA ILE A 99 -6.69 4.17 12.74
C ILE A 99 -7.09 5.60 12.39
N VAL A 100 -6.11 6.49 12.20
CA VAL A 100 -6.36 7.90 11.87
C VAL A 100 -7.10 8.04 10.53
N ARG A 101 -6.81 7.18 9.55
CA ARG A 101 -7.49 7.14 8.26
C ARG A 101 -8.96 6.72 8.42
N ALA A 102 -9.23 5.65 9.15
CA ALA A 102 -10.59 5.17 9.45
C ALA A 102 -11.43 6.27 10.12
N LEU A 103 -10.86 6.93 11.15
CA LEU A 103 -11.49 8.10 11.78
C LEU A 103 -11.73 9.22 10.77
N GLY A 104 -10.81 9.44 9.84
CA GLY A 104 -10.98 10.42 8.76
C GLY A 104 -12.18 10.14 7.88
N PHE A 105 -12.40 8.89 7.47
CA PHE A 105 -13.56 8.52 6.67
C PHE A 105 -14.88 8.78 7.39
N ASP A 106 -14.96 8.41 8.66
CA ASP A 106 -16.20 8.55 9.44
C ASP A 106 -16.47 9.98 9.93
N TYR A 107 -15.42 10.70 10.36
CA TYR A 107 -15.57 11.95 11.10
C TYR A 107 -15.53 13.19 10.22
N ARG A 108 -14.93 13.11 9.02
CA ARG A 108 -14.83 14.26 8.09
C ARG A 108 -16.18 14.94 7.83
N GLY A 109 -17.24 14.15 7.66
CA GLY A 109 -18.58 14.65 7.34
C GLY A 109 -19.44 15.07 8.54
N LYS A 110 -18.96 14.89 9.79
CA LYS A 110 -19.77 15.08 11.00
C LYS A 110 -19.90 16.53 11.45
N VAL A 111 -18.97 17.40 11.06
CA VAL A 111 -18.97 18.83 11.42
C VAL A 111 -18.92 19.67 10.14
N ASP A 112 -19.81 20.65 10.04
CA ASP A 112 -19.87 21.59 8.93
C ASP A 112 -18.90 22.77 9.14
N ASP A 113 -17.62 22.45 9.25
CA ASP A 113 -16.53 23.43 9.38
C ASP A 113 -15.43 23.15 8.34
N PRO A 114 -15.00 24.16 7.54
CA PRO A 114 -13.94 23.98 6.55
C PRO A 114 -12.60 23.56 7.15
N THR A 115 -12.27 24.05 8.35
CA THR A 115 -11.00 23.71 9.03
C THR A 115 -10.99 22.26 9.47
N TRP A 116 -12.12 21.77 10.01
CA TRP A 116 -12.36 20.37 10.36
C TRP A 116 -12.17 19.45 9.16
N ARG A 117 -12.83 19.75 8.03
CA ARG A 117 -12.71 18.96 6.80
C ARG A 117 -11.27 18.92 6.30
N LYS A 118 -10.57 20.06 6.30
CA LYS A 118 -9.17 20.14 5.88
C LYS A 118 -8.24 19.30 6.74
N ARG A 119 -8.45 19.27 8.07
CA ARG A 119 -7.65 18.43 8.98
C ARG A 119 -7.84 16.95 8.67
N TRP A 120 -9.08 16.52 8.43
CA TRP A 120 -9.37 15.14 8.05
C TRP A 120 -8.91 14.80 6.63
N ASP A 121 -8.93 15.74 5.68
CA ASP A 121 -8.34 15.55 4.35
C ASP A 121 -6.84 15.22 4.46
N ILE A 122 -6.11 15.95 5.31
CA ILE A 122 -4.69 15.70 5.58
C ILE A 122 -4.50 14.35 6.29
N ALA A 123 -5.35 14.04 7.27
CA ALA A 123 -5.30 12.77 8.00
C ALA A 123 -5.53 11.56 7.08
N ILE A 124 -6.48 11.64 6.15
CA ILE A 124 -6.75 10.59 5.16
C ILE A 124 -5.56 10.46 4.19
N PHE A 125 -5.02 11.58 3.71
CA PHE A 125 -3.86 11.59 2.83
C PHE A 125 -2.65 10.93 3.49
N LEU A 126 -2.27 11.37 4.69
CA LEU A 126 -1.12 10.81 5.43
C LEU A 126 -1.40 9.37 5.88
N GLY A 127 -2.61 9.09 6.33
CA GLY A 127 -3.09 7.77 6.71
C GLY A 127 -3.10 6.77 5.55
N SER A 128 -3.01 7.25 4.31
CA SER A 128 -2.87 6.41 3.11
C SER A 128 -1.44 6.34 2.60
N ALA A 129 -0.74 7.49 2.56
CA ALA A 129 0.62 7.59 2.05
C ALA A 129 1.65 6.90 2.94
N VAL A 130 1.51 7.03 4.26
CA VAL A 130 2.47 6.46 5.21
C VAL A 130 2.43 4.92 5.19
N PRO A 131 1.27 4.24 5.27
CA PRO A 131 1.20 2.79 5.10
C PRO A 131 1.68 2.33 3.72
N ALA A 132 1.28 3.03 2.64
CA ALA A 132 1.72 2.72 1.29
C ALA A 132 3.24 2.66 1.17
N LEU A 133 3.94 3.64 1.76
CA LEU A 133 5.40 3.69 1.78
C LEU A 133 6.00 2.61 2.67
N LEU A 134 5.54 2.50 3.92
CA LEU A 134 6.13 1.63 4.92
C LEU A 134 5.94 0.14 4.60
N TRP A 135 4.82 -0.26 3.99
CA TRP A 135 4.64 -1.63 3.51
C TRP A 135 5.69 -2.01 2.47
N GLY A 136 5.95 -1.15 1.48
CA GLY A 136 6.98 -1.40 0.47
C GLY A 136 8.39 -1.43 1.04
N VAL A 137 8.70 -0.53 1.98
CA VAL A 137 9.97 -0.55 2.72
C VAL A 137 10.12 -1.86 3.49
N ALA A 138 9.10 -2.26 4.25
CA ALA A 138 9.12 -3.45 5.08
C ALA A 138 9.32 -4.72 4.24
N LEU A 139 8.49 -4.93 3.22
CA LEU A 139 8.57 -6.12 2.36
C LEU A 139 9.90 -6.21 1.61
N THR A 140 10.41 -5.08 1.12
CA THR A 140 11.70 -5.05 0.42
C THR A 140 12.84 -5.44 1.36
N ASN A 141 12.84 -4.95 2.60
CA ASN A 141 13.83 -5.34 3.60
C ASN A 141 13.67 -6.81 4.04
N VAL A 142 12.45 -7.34 4.11
CA VAL A 142 12.23 -8.78 4.37
C VAL A 142 12.86 -9.62 3.26
N VAL A 143 12.73 -9.22 1.99
CA VAL A 143 13.33 -9.93 0.84
C VAL A 143 14.85 -9.78 0.80
N MET A 144 15.38 -8.58 1.08
CA MET A 144 16.82 -8.32 1.11
C MET A 144 17.51 -8.88 2.36
N GLY A 145 16.74 -9.28 3.37
CA GLY A 145 17.21 -9.77 4.65
C GLY A 145 17.25 -8.67 5.72
N LEU A 146 16.80 -9.02 6.93
CA LEU A 146 16.85 -8.16 8.10
C LEU A 146 18.10 -8.46 8.95
N PRO A 147 18.71 -7.45 9.60
CA PRO A 147 19.79 -7.67 10.56
C PRO A 147 19.26 -8.38 11.82
N ILE A 148 19.29 -9.71 11.78
CA ILE A 148 18.88 -10.60 12.86
C ILE A 148 20.13 -11.29 13.40
N ASN A 149 20.37 -11.20 14.70
CA ASN A 149 21.52 -11.82 15.36
C ASN A 149 21.32 -13.34 15.58
N ALA A 150 22.31 -14.01 16.16
CA ALA A 150 22.27 -15.44 16.43
C ALA A 150 21.12 -15.85 17.38
N ASP A 151 20.70 -14.93 18.26
CA ASP A 151 19.60 -15.12 19.22
C ASP A 151 18.22 -14.86 18.60
N LYS A 152 18.15 -14.64 17.27
CA LYS A 152 16.94 -14.30 16.50
C LYS A 152 16.31 -12.95 16.89
N GLU A 153 17.11 -12.07 17.47
CA GLU A 153 16.71 -10.71 17.80
C GLU A 153 17.10 -9.76 16.66
N TYR A 154 16.19 -8.84 16.36
CA TYR A 154 16.46 -7.77 15.42
C TYR A 154 17.34 -6.70 16.06
N THR A 155 18.47 -6.39 15.43
CA THR A 155 19.47 -5.45 15.96
C THR A 155 19.45 -4.08 15.27
N GLY A 156 18.54 -3.89 14.31
CA GLY A 156 18.36 -2.63 13.60
C GLY A 156 17.42 -1.64 14.31
N ASN A 157 17.08 -0.56 13.62
CA ASN A 157 16.07 0.41 14.04
C ASN A 157 15.21 0.85 12.83
N LEU A 158 14.35 1.85 12.99
CA LEU A 158 13.52 2.32 11.86
C LEU A 158 14.38 2.87 10.70
N PHE A 159 15.49 3.56 11.00
CA PHE A 159 16.34 4.15 9.98
C PHE A 159 17.17 3.12 9.21
N THR A 160 17.45 1.95 9.81
CA THR A 160 18.09 0.85 9.07
C THR A 160 17.17 0.28 7.99
N LEU A 161 15.85 0.36 8.18
CA LEU A 161 14.86 -0.05 7.17
C LEU A 161 14.72 0.99 6.06
N LEU A 162 14.89 2.27 6.38
CA LEU A 162 14.86 3.39 5.42
C LEU A 162 16.18 3.53 4.62
N ASN A 163 16.79 2.41 4.26
CA ASN A 163 17.94 2.37 3.35
C ASN A 163 17.50 2.60 1.89
N PRO A 164 18.43 2.88 0.96
CA PRO A 164 18.08 3.23 -0.43
C PRO A 164 17.21 2.19 -1.15
N VAL A 165 17.47 0.88 -0.93
CA VAL A 165 16.70 -0.19 -1.57
C VAL A 165 15.32 -0.31 -0.93
N GLY A 166 15.23 -0.21 0.40
CA GLY A 166 13.96 -0.15 1.12
C GLY A 166 13.08 1.03 0.66
N LEU A 167 13.67 2.23 0.55
CA LEU A 167 12.97 3.41 0.04
C LEU A 167 12.54 3.26 -1.41
N LEU A 168 13.35 2.65 -2.28
CA LEU A 168 12.93 2.30 -3.63
C LEU A 168 11.71 1.37 -3.61
N GLY A 169 11.70 0.38 -2.72
CA GLY A 169 10.56 -0.48 -2.43
C GLY A 169 9.31 0.30 -2.06
N GLY A 170 9.43 1.20 -1.08
CA GLY A 170 8.33 2.06 -0.63
C GLY A 170 7.81 3.00 -1.72
N LEU A 171 8.69 3.62 -2.51
CA LEU A 171 8.29 4.49 -3.62
C LEU A 171 7.58 3.70 -4.72
N THR A 172 8.02 2.46 -4.95
CA THR A 172 7.36 1.54 -5.90
C THR A 172 5.94 1.23 -5.45
N THR A 173 5.72 0.87 -4.18
CA THR A 173 4.37 0.58 -3.67
C THR A 173 3.48 1.81 -3.66
N VAL A 174 4.00 2.99 -3.30
CA VAL A 174 3.26 4.26 -3.41
C VAL A 174 2.81 4.50 -4.85
N ALA A 175 3.71 4.37 -5.83
CA ALA A 175 3.38 4.57 -7.24
C ALA A 175 2.36 3.53 -7.75
N LEU A 176 2.50 2.27 -7.34
CA LEU A 176 1.55 1.20 -7.67
C LEU A 176 0.16 1.49 -7.10
N PHE A 177 0.06 1.88 -5.83
CA PHE A 177 -1.22 2.20 -5.19
C PHE A 177 -1.85 3.47 -5.77
N LEU A 178 -1.07 4.50 -6.08
CA LEU A 178 -1.56 5.67 -6.84
C LEU A 178 -2.14 5.25 -8.20
N THR A 179 -1.46 4.35 -8.91
CA THR A 179 -1.94 3.82 -10.20
C THR A 179 -3.25 3.05 -10.02
N HIS A 180 -3.30 2.16 -9.03
CA HIS A 180 -4.48 1.36 -8.74
C HIS A 180 -5.67 2.22 -8.33
N GLY A 181 -5.48 3.18 -7.44
CA GLY A 181 -6.51 4.14 -7.04
C GLY A 181 -7.01 4.99 -8.20
N ALA A 182 -6.12 5.45 -9.09
CA ALA A 182 -6.53 6.22 -10.26
C ALA A 182 -7.37 5.38 -11.25
N ILE A 183 -7.00 4.11 -11.48
CA ILE A 183 -7.79 3.17 -12.29
C ILE A 183 -9.16 2.93 -11.62
N TYR A 184 -9.18 2.67 -10.32
CA TYR A 184 -10.40 2.43 -9.56
C TYR A 184 -11.35 3.63 -9.62
N ILE A 185 -10.85 4.86 -9.42
CA ILE A 185 -11.62 6.09 -9.56
C ILE A 185 -12.20 6.21 -10.98
N ALA A 186 -11.39 5.95 -12.02
CA ALA A 186 -11.86 6.01 -13.41
C ALA A 186 -12.92 4.94 -13.75
N LEU A 187 -12.96 3.83 -13.01
CA LEU A 187 -13.99 2.80 -13.14
C LEU A 187 -15.28 3.15 -12.36
N LYS A 188 -15.18 3.88 -11.25
CA LYS A 188 -16.29 4.18 -10.33
C LYS A 188 -16.92 5.56 -10.52
N THR A 189 -16.30 6.44 -11.29
CA THR A 189 -16.78 7.82 -11.52
C THR A 189 -17.11 8.06 -12.99
N ASP A 190 -17.78 9.18 -13.27
CA ASP A 190 -18.08 9.64 -14.63
C ASP A 190 -17.67 11.12 -14.81
N GLY A 191 -17.77 11.63 -16.04
CA GLY A 191 -17.46 13.01 -16.41
C GLY A 191 -15.98 13.36 -16.22
N ASP A 192 -15.72 14.60 -15.84
CA ASP A 192 -14.36 15.16 -15.78
C ASP A 192 -13.44 14.38 -14.82
N VAL A 193 -13.96 13.93 -13.67
CA VAL A 193 -13.18 13.18 -12.68
C VAL A 193 -12.67 11.86 -13.27
N ARG A 194 -13.50 11.17 -14.07
CA ARG A 194 -13.11 9.94 -14.77
C ARG A 194 -12.00 10.19 -15.78
N HIS A 195 -12.11 11.24 -16.58
CA HIS A 195 -11.12 11.58 -17.59
C HIS A 195 -9.79 12.00 -16.95
N GLU A 196 -9.82 12.84 -15.91
CA GLU A 196 -8.63 13.23 -15.15
C GLU A 196 -7.97 12.01 -14.49
N ALA A 197 -8.75 11.12 -13.85
CA ALA A 197 -8.23 9.91 -13.21
C ALA A 197 -7.57 8.97 -14.22
N ARG A 198 -8.16 8.78 -15.41
CA ARG A 198 -7.56 7.96 -16.47
C ARG A 198 -6.27 8.55 -17.03
N GLN A 199 -6.20 9.86 -17.20
CA GLN A 199 -4.94 10.50 -17.63
C GLN A 199 -3.87 10.38 -16.56
N LEU A 200 -4.27 10.50 -15.29
CA LEU A 200 -3.35 10.36 -14.17
C LEU A 200 -2.83 8.93 -14.06
N SER A 201 -3.69 7.92 -14.21
CA SER A 201 -3.30 6.50 -14.10
C SER A 201 -2.21 6.12 -15.11
N ILE A 202 -2.26 6.65 -16.33
CA ILE A 202 -1.21 6.43 -17.33
C ILE A 202 0.13 7.02 -16.87
N LYS A 203 0.11 8.25 -16.35
CA LYS A 203 1.33 8.95 -15.89
C LYS A 203 1.95 8.27 -14.67
N VAL A 204 1.14 8.01 -13.63
CA VAL A 204 1.65 7.35 -12.41
C VAL A 204 1.97 5.88 -12.66
N GLY A 205 1.27 5.22 -13.58
CA GLY A 205 1.53 3.83 -13.99
C GLY A 205 2.87 3.69 -14.71
N ALA A 206 3.24 4.64 -15.57
CA ALA A 206 4.57 4.67 -16.18
C ALA A 206 5.67 4.83 -15.12
N VAL A 207 5.47 5.71 -14.12
CA VAL A 207 6.40 5.86 -12.99
C VAL A 207 6.48 4.56 -12.18
N ALA A 208 5.34 3.94 -11.88
CA ALA A 208 5.28 2.68 -11.15
C ALA A 208 6.03 1.57 -11.91
N ALA A 209 5.88 1.49 -13.23
CA ALA A 209 6.59 0.54 -14.08
C ALA A 209 8.09 0.72 -14.04
N VAL A 210 8.57 1.96 -14.18
CA VAL A 210 10.01 2.26 -14.09
C VAL A 210 10.57 1.89 -12.71
N LEU A 211 9.91 2.31 -11.64
CA LEU A 211 10.34 2.00 -10.26
C LEU A 211 10.32 0.49 -9.99
N ALA A 212 9.28 -0.22 -10.43
CA ALA A 212 9.17 -1.66 -10.26
C ALA A 212 10.28 -2.41 -11.02
N VAL A 213 10.61 -2.01 -12.25
CA VAL A 213 11.72 -2.62 -13.01
C VAL A 213 13.04 -2.40 -12.28
N ILE A 214 13.33 -1.17 -11.83
CA ILE A 214 14.56 -0.87 -11.09
C ILE A 214 14.63 -1.70 -9.80
N LEU A 215 13.54 -1.78 -9.04
CA LEU A 215 13.46 -2.57 -7.81
C LEU A 215 13.69 -4.05 -8.09
N LEU A 216 12.96 -4.63 -9.04
CA LEU A 216 13.06 -6.05 -9.38
C LEU A 216 14.45 -6.42 -9.87
N VAL A 217 15.08 -5.58 -10.70
CA VAL A 217 16.47 -5.79 -11.13
C VAL A 217 17.42 -5.72 -9.93
N THR A 218 17.27 -4.73 -9.05
CA THR A 218 18.12 -4.56 -7.86
C THR A 218 18.06 -5.78 -6.94
N ILE A 219 16.85 -6.29 -6.68
CA ILE A 219 16.63 -7.49 -5.86
C ILE A 219 17.25 -8.70 -6.56
N ASN A 220 16.93 -8.93 -7.85
CA ASN A 220 17.38 -10.13 -8.56
C ASN A 220 18.88 -10.19 -8.80
N VAL A 221 19.56 -9.05 -8.95
CA VAL A 221 21.04 -9.02 -9.04
C VAL A 221 21.67 -9.46 -7.72
N SER A 222 21.03 -9.16 -6.58
CA SER A 222 21.57 -9.44 -5.25
C SER A 222 21.23 -10.85 -4.75
N THR A 223 19.99 -11.30 -4.98
CA THR A 223 19.44 -12.52 -4.36
C THR A 223 18.73 -13.45 -5.37
N GLY A 224 18.77 -13.13 -6.67
CA GLY A 224 17.92 -13.76 -7.67
C GLY A 224 18.31 -15.19 -8.05
N SER A 225 17.29 -15.93 -8.46
CA SER A 225 17.36 -17.24 -9.12
C SER A 225 16.75 -17.17 -10.53
N ALA A 226 16.94 -18.19 -11.36
CA ALA A 226 16.32 -18.22 -12.69
C ALA A 226 14.78 -18.08 -12.63
N ALA A 227 14.14 -18.66 -11.61
CA ALA A 227 12.70 -18.55 -11.41
C ALA A 227 12.25 -17.13 -11.02
N SER A 228 13.03 -16.42 -10.18
CA SER A 228 12.69 -15.04 -9.80
C SER A 228 12.88 -14.06 -10.95
N TRP A 229 13.85 -14.29 -11.84
CA TRP A 229 13.98 -13.54 -13.09
C TRP A 229 12.79 -13.75 -14.03
N ALA A 230 12.32 -14.99 -14.18
CA ALA A 230 11.12 -15.28 -14.98
C ALA A 230 9.87 -14.60 -14.39
N ALA A 231 9.68 -14.66 -13.07
CA ALA A 231 8.58 -13.98 -12.39
C ALA A 231 8.66 -12.45 -12.55
N ALA A 232 9.85 -11.86 -12.43
CA ALA A 232 10.06 -10.43 -12.65
C ALA A 232 9.74 -10.00 -14.09
N ALA A 233 10.10 -10.81 -15.08
CA ALA A 233 9.76 -10.56 -16.47
C ALA A 233 8.24 -10.60 -16.71
N VAL A 234 7.54 -11.60 -16.14
CA VAL A 234 6.08 -11.68 -16.22
C VAL A 234 5.42 -10.47 -15.55
N ALA A 235 5.88 -10.07 -14.36
CA ALA A 235 5.36 -8.90 -13.66
C ALA A 235 5.57 -7.61 -14.46
N ALA A 236 6.75 -7.42 -15.05
CA ALA A 236 7.05 -6.27 -15.90
C ALA A 236 6.15 -6.22 -17.15
N VAL A 237 5.95 -7.35 -17.82
CA VAL A 237 5.06 -7.44 -18.98
C VAL A 237 3.61 -7.16 -18.58
N ALA A 238 3.13 -7.75 -17.49
CA ALA A 238 1.76 -7.51 -17.02
C ALA A 238 1.51 -6.03 -16.69
N LEU A 239 2.48 -5.36 -16.07
CA LEU A 239 2.38 -3.94 -15.73
C LEU A 239 2.43 -3.02 -16.96
N LEU A 240 3.17 -3.41 -18.00
CA LEU A 240 3.24 -2.67 -19.26
C LEU A 240 2.07 -2.94 -20.20
N ALA A 241 1.45 -4.12 -20.11
CA ALA A 241 0.33 -4.52 -20.96
C ALA A 241 -0.97 -3.76 -20.64
N GLY A 242 -1.09 -3.21 -19.42
CA GLY A 242 -2.23 -2.39 -18.99
C GLY A 242 -3.38 -3.20 -18.43
#